data_AF-A0A667XEL8-F1
#
_entry.id   AF-A0A667XEL8-F1
#
_cell.length_a   1.000
_cell.length_b   1.000
_cell.length_c   1.000
_cell.angle_alpha   90.00
_cell.angle_beta   90.00
_cell.angle_gamma   90.00
#
_symmetry.space_group_name_H-M   'P 1'
#
loop_
_entity.id
_entity.type
_entity.pdbx_description
1 polymer ?
#
loop_
_entity_poly.entity_id
_entity_poly.type
_entity_poly.pdbx_seq_one_letter_code
_entity_poly.pdbx_strand_id
1 'polypeptide(L)'
;PAHRGLIKKVDLHCQANNSAHHTSDITTDQLIVRRGQSFLLTLEMSRPFTEGEELHLTAETGKPPSHLDMPSLCSDCGRGQRPDLYDGLHSSALQRGIVVLTVTPAADAPVGRYLLSASTERKKTSLGSLVVLYNPWCSADWVYLPNGNEREEYVMNEQGVIFRGRSNASLFVQFEDDMVDICLKMLDINPKHLKDPADDVSARCNPIYVSRVVSAMINSNDDRGVLQGCWDGNYVGGLNPTHWSSSTNILQRWYLNNCHPVKYGQCWVFAAVMCTVMRFLGIPCRVVTNFESAHDTDKSLTIDNFFGHSGVVAKKSRDSVWNFHVWVEAWMKRPDLLKYGNYDGWQVLDPTPQERSQGAFCCGPAPVSAILKGHVDLKYDIPFVFAEVNADIVNWMVSTKASYLGKKEDIKISGTASAFTQFSFPFINFIIFKCSYAKNWMAWNLIVFPGNSKISLNSLSVLWARTSPPRLWAQAGGWISPTATKTKRVRSVC
;
A
#
# COMPACT_ATOMS: atom_id res chain seq x y z
N PRO A 1 -53.93 -17.53 8.38
CA PRO A 1 -52.84 -17.94 7.46
C PRO A 1 -51.71 -16.90 7.48
N ALA A 2 -50.61 -17.22 8.16
CA ALA A 2 -49.49 -16.29 8.35
C ALA A 2 -48.89 -15.86 7.00
N HIS A 3 -48.78 -14.54 6.80
CA HIS A 3 -48.24 -13.89 5.61
C HIS A 3 -46.76 -14.29 5.36
N ARG A 4 -46.51 -15.40 4.66
CA ARG A 4 -45.19 -15.71 4.11
C ARG A 4 -44.84 -14.66 3.04
N GLY A 5 -43.64 -14.10 3.10
CA GLY A 5 -43.14 -13.12 2.13
C GLY A 5 -43.12 -13.70 0.70
N LEU A 6 -43.04 -12.81 -0.30
CA LEU A 6 -43.00 -13.20 -1.71
C LEU A 6 -41.71 -14.00 -2.05
N ILE A 7 -40.63 -13.79 -1.31
CA ILE A 7 -39.35 -14.50 -1.47
C ILE A 7 -39.29 -15.61 -0.42
N LYS A 8 -39.17 -16.86 -0.88
CA LYS A 8 -39.05 -18.07 -0.04
C LYS A 8 -37.60 -18.36 0.34
N LYS A 9 -36.69 -18.27 -0.65
CA LYS A 9 -35.28 -18.61 -0.49
C LYS A 9 -34.43 -17.65 -1.31
N VAL A 10 -33.25 -17.35 -0.78
CA VAL A 10 -32.22 -16.55 -1.43
C VAL A 10 -30.98 -17.43 -1.56
N ASP A 11 -30.39 -17.45 -2.75
CA ASP A 11 -29.08 -18.04 -3.00
C ASP A 11 -28.16 -16.97 -3.58
N LEU A 12 -27.13 -16.63 -2.80
CA LEU A 12 -26.12 -15.64 -3.14
C LEU A 12 -24.95 -16.22 -3.93
N HIS A 13 -24.96 -17.53 -4.22
CA HIS A 13 -23.91 -18.23 -4.96
C HIS A 13 -22.50 -17.91 -4.45
N CYS A 14 -22.31 -17.83 -3.12
CA CYS A 14 -21.08 -17.30 -2.49
C CYS A 14 -19.82 -17.91 -3.08
N GLN A 15 -19.75 -19.24 -3.20
CA GLN A 15 -18.57 -19.92 -3.74
C GLN A 15 -18.28 -19.53 -5.19
N ALA A 16 -19.28 -19.60 -6.08
CA ALA A 16 -19.09 -19.29 -7.51
C ALA A 16 -18.76 -17.81 -7.73
N ASN A 17 -19.46 -16.92 -7.03
CA ASN A 17 -19.21 -15.48 -7.09
C ASN A 17 -17.83 -15.15 -6.52
N ASN A 18 -17.45 -15.66 -5.35
CA ASN A 18 -16.15 -15.37 -4.75
C ASN A 18 -14.99 -15.87 -5.62
N SER A 19 -15.12 -17.04 -6.25
CA SER A 19 -14.14 -17.51 -7.23
C SER A 19 -14.04 -16.57 -8.45
N ALA A 20 -15.18 -16.12 -8.99
CA ALA A 20 -15.19 -15.18 -10.12
C ALA A 20 -14.64 -13.78 -9.76
N HIS A 21 -14.75 -13.39 -8.49
CA HIS A 21 -14.28 -12.11 -7.97
C HIS A 21 -12.87 -12.16 -7.36
N HIS A 22 -12.17 -13.29 -7.41
CA HIS A 22 -10.84 -13.46 -6.80
C HIS A 22 -10.86 -13.15 -5.29
N THR A 23 -11.84 -13.70 -4.58
CA THR A 23 -12.08 -13.55 -3.13
C THR A 23 -12.35 -14.88 -2.43
N SER A 24 -12.21 -16.01 -3.13
CA SER A 24 -12.43 -17.36 -2.58
C SER A 24 -11.46 -17.73 -1.46
N ASP A 25 -10.25 -17.18 -1.49
CA ASP A 25 -9.22 -17.45 -0.47
C ASP A 25 -9.54 -16.76 0.86
N ILE A 26 -10.41 -15.74 0.86
CA ILE A 26 -10.84 -15.03 2.08
C ILE A 26 -11.91 -15.83 2.83
N THR A 27 -12.92 -16.33 2.10
CA THR A 27 -14.03 -17.11 2.66
C THR A 27 -14.87 -17.72 1.54
N THR A 28 -15.53 -18.83 1.83
CA THR A 28 -16.55 -19.46 0.97
C THR A 28 -17.99 -19.20 1.42
N ASP A 29 -18.17 -18.70 2.65
CA ASP A 29 -19.48 -18.66 3.31
C ASP A 29 -20.14 -17.28 3.17
N GLN A 30 -19.35 -16.22 3.20
CA GLN A 30 -19.82 -14.85 3.00
C GLN A 30 -19.63 -14.41 1.54
N LEU A 31 -20.62 -13.72 0.97
CA LEU A 31 -20.48 -13.10 -0.34
C LEU A 31 -19.55 -11.88 -0.28
N ILE A 32 -18.39 -11.98 -0.93
CA ILE A 32 -17.41 -10.89 -1.06
C ILE A 32 -17.18 -10.65 -2.54
N VAL A 33 -17.57 -9.47 -3.02
CA VAL A 33 -17.46 -9.07 -4.42
C VAL A 33 -16.55 -7.87 -4.58
N ARG A 34 -16.03 -7.71 -5.79
CA ARG A 34 -15.26 -6.52 -6.18
C ARG A 34 -16.13 -5.62 -7.05
N ARG A 35 -16.10 -4.32 -6.77
CA ARG A 35 -16.93 -3.33 -7.47
C ARG A 35 -16.69 -3.30 -8.99
N GLY A 36 -17.65 -2.84 -9.78
CA GLY A 36 -17.53 -2.80 -11.24
C GLY A 36 -17.53 -4.17 -11.93
N GLN A 37 -17.88 -5.25 -11.22
CA GLN A 37 -18.02 -6.59 -11.76
C GLN A 37 -19.33 -7.21 -11.25
N SER A 38 -20.01 -7.94 -12.12
CA SER A 38 -21.32 -8.52 -11.81
C SER A 38 -21.22 -9.80 -10.99
N PHE A 39 -22.20 -10.02 -10.12
CA PHE A 39 -22.39 -11.27 -9.37
C PHE A 39 -23.80 -11.84 -9.58
N LEU A 40 -23.95 -13.15 -9.38
CA LEU A 40 -25.20 -13.88 -9.53
C LEU A 40 -26.00 -13.91 -8.23
N LEU A 41 -27.33 -13.76 -8.35
CA LEU A 41 -28.29 -13.85 -7.26
C LEU A 41 -29.50 -14.65 -7.75
N THR A 42 -29.87 -15.72 -7.03
CA THR A 42 -31.10 -16.46 -7.31
C THR A 42 -32.13 -16.25 -6.20
N LEU A 43 -33.32 -15.85 -6.60
CA LEU A 43 -34.49 -15.71 -5.73
C LEU A 43 -35.50 -16.80 -6.06
N GLU A 44 -35.84 -17.61 -5.06
CA GLU A 44 -36.97 -18.54 -5.13
C GLU A 44 -38.21 -17.85 -4.60
N MET A 45 -39.18 -17.61 -5.47
CA MET A 45 -40.40 -16.88 -5.21
C MET A 45 -41.50 -17.82 -4.71
N SER A 46 -42.45 -17.28 -3.96
CA SER A 46 -43.58 -18.05 -3.44
C SER A 46 -44.59 -18.42 -4.52
N ARG A 47 -44.66 -17.60 -5.57
CA ARG A 47 -45.41 -17.78 -6.81
C ARG A 47 -44.62 -17.20 -8.00
N PRO A 48 -44.95 -17.57 -9.23
CA PRO A 48 -44.39 -16.94 -10.43
C PRO A 48 -44.65 -15.43 -10.44
N PHE A 49 -43.71 -14.69 -11.03
CA PHE A 49 -43.83 -13.26 -11.25
C PHE A 49 -44.97 -13.01 -12.26
N THR A 50 -45.96 -12.19 -11.91
CA THR A 50 -47.06 -11.86 -12.83
C THR A 50 -46.73 -10.60 -13.64
N GLU A 51 -47.24 -10.49 -14.86
CA GLU A 51 -47.07 -9.28 -15.68
C GLU A 51 -47.52 -8.03 -14.90
N GLY A 52 -46.64 -7.02 -14.83
CA GLY A 52 -46.88 -5.75 -14.13
C GLY A 52 -46.35 -5.69 -12.69
N GLU A 53 -45.88 -6.79 -12.10
CA GLU A 53 -45.16 -6.71 -10.82
C GLU A 53 -43.75 -6.14 -11.03
N GLU A 54 -43.28 -5.28 -10.12
CA GLU A 54 -41.90 -4.76 -10.12
C GLU A 54 -41.13 -5.26 -8.89
N LEU A 55 -39.88 -5.67 -9.14
CA LEU A 55 -38.92 -6.04 -8.10
C LEU A 55 -37.80 -5.00 -8.11
N HIS A 56 -37.70 -4.22 -7.03
CA HIS A 56 -36.58 -3.31 -6.84
C HIS A 56 -35.57 -3.91 -5.88
N LEU A 57 -34.31 -3.97 -6.30
CA LEU A 57 -33.20 -4.29 -5.41
C LEU A 57 -32.59 -3.01 -4.87
N THR A 58 -32.35 -2.99 -3.56
CA THR A 58 -31.70 -1.89 -2.86
C THR A 58 -30.52 -2.44 -2.07
N ALA A 59 -29.34 -1.85 -2.29
CA ALA A 59 -28.14 -2.12 -1.52
C ALA A 59 -27.76 -0.87 -0.71
N GLU A 60 -27.67 -1.00 0.61
CA GLU A 60 -27.42 0.11 1.54
C GLU A 60 -26.11 -0.14 2.31
N THR A 61 -25.28 0.88 2.47
CA THR A 61 -24.05 0.83 3.27
C THR A 61 -23.97 2.05 4.20
N GLY A 62 -23.25 1.92 5.31
CA GLY A 62 -23.14 2.95 6.33
C GLY A 62 -24.40 3.10 7.19
N LYS A 63 -24.34 3.99 8.18
CA LYS A 63 -25.50 4.42 8.96
C LYS A 63 -26.00 5.75 8.40
N PRO A 64 -27.33 5.97 8.34
CA PRO A 64 -27.85 7.29 7.99
C PRO A 64 -27.36 8.34 8.99
N PRO A 65 -27.05 9.57 8.55
CA PRO A 65 -26.57 10.63 9.43
C PRO A 65 -27.61 10.93 10.52
N SER A 66 -27.17 11.08 11.76
CA SER A 66 -28.04 11.35 12.93
C SER A 66 -28.62 12.77 12.95
N HIS A 67 -28.17 13.66 12.06
CA HIS A 67 -28.67 15.01 11.93
C HIS A 67 -28.99 15.33 10.47
N LEU A 68 -30.29 15.55 10.21
CA LEU A 68 -30.76 16.28 9.04
C LEU A 68 -30.19 17.69 9.13
N ASP A 69 -29.10 17.98 8.42
CA ASP A 69 -28.88 19.27 7.75
C ASP A 69 -27.50 19.29 7.06
N MET A 70 -27.54 19.69 5.78
CA MET A 70 -26.45 20.19 4.92
C MET A 70 -25.76 19.23 3.92
N PRO A 71 -25.30 19.78 2.77
CA PRO A 71 -25.50 19.18 1.47
C PRO A 71 -24.36 18.27 1.03
N SER A 72 -24.78 17.22 0.33
CA SER A 72 -23.99 16.28 -0.46
C SER A 72 -22.80 16.90 -1.17
N LEU A 73 -21.61 16.35 -0.94
CA LEU A 73 -20.50 16.41 -1.89
C LEU A 73 -19.99 15.00 -2.25
N CYS A 74 -20.90 14.17 -2.74
CA CYS A 74 -20.64 13.35 -3.92
C CYS A 74 -21.95 13.15 -4.69
N SER A 75 -22.39 14.16 -5.44
CA SER A 75 -23.66 14.09 -6.19
C SER A 75 -23.66 13.11 -7.37
N ASP A 76 -22.53 12.46 -7.67
CA ASP A 76 -22.43 11.46 -8.76
C ASP A 76 -22.02 10.05 -8.28
N CYS A 77 -21.72 9.86 -6.98
CA CYS A 77 -21.41 8.54 -6.46
C CYS A 77 -22.70 7.71 -6.33
N GLY A 78 -22.91 6.75 -7.24
CA GLY A 78 -23.95 5.72 -7.06
C GLY A 78 -25.33 6.05 -7.62
N ARG A 79 -25.44 6.49 -8.89
CA ARG A 79 -26.64 6.14 -9.65
C ARG A 79 -26.69 4.62 -9.77
N GLY A 80 -27.49 3.98 -8.92
CA GLY A 80 -27.68 2.54 -8.92
C GLY A 80 -28.04 2.06 -10.32
N GLN A 81 -27.22 1.17 -10.88
CA GLN A 81 -27.59 0.46 -12.09
C GLN A 81 -28.78 -0.44 -11.76
N ARG A 82 -29.76 -0.50 -12.67
CA ARG A 82 -30.84 -1.48 -12.54
C ARG A 82 -30.21 -2.87 -12.61
N PRO A 83 -30.62 -3.82 -11.75
CA PRO A 83 -30.24 -5.21 -11.90
C PRO A 83 -30.73 -5.72 -13.24
N ASP A 84 -29.88 -6.42 -13.97
CA ASP A 84 -30.25 -7.04 -15.23
C ASP A 84 -30.68 -8.48 -14.99
N LEU A 85 -31.66 -8.95 -15.78
CA LEU A 85 -31.99 -10.37 -15.83
C LEU A 85 -30.78 -11.12 -16.36
N TYR A 86 -30.47 -12.27 -15.75
CA TYR A 86 -29.40 -13.11 -16.26
C TYR A 86 -29.71 -13.57 -17.70
N ASP A 87 -28.78 -13.35 -18.62
CA ASP A 87 -28.94 -13.61 -20.06
C ASP A 87 -29.29 -15.07 -20.40
N GLY A 88 -28.98 -16.01 -19.49
CA GLY A 88 -29.30 -17.44 -19.61
C GLY A 88 -30.61 -17.88 -18.93
N LEU A 89 -31.47 -16.96 -18.47
CA LEU A 89 -32.70 -17.31 -17.75
C LEU A 89 -33.76 -17.90 -18.69
N HIS A 90 -34.05 -19.19 -18.54
CA HIS A 90 -35.11 -19.86 -19.31
C HIS A 90 -36.52 -19.45 -18.85
N SER A 91 -37.45 -19.29 -19.79
CA SER A 91 -38.87 -18.98 -19.52
C SER A 91 -39.55 -19.98 -18.57
N SER A 92 -39.10 -21.24 -18.58
CA SER A 92 -39.56 -22.30 -17.68
C SER A 92 -39.13 -22.08 -16.21
N ALA A 93 -38.02 -21.38 -15.94
CA ALA A 93 -37.58 -21.06 -14.60
C ALA A 93 -38.45 -19.96 -13.97
N LEU A 94 -38.79 -18.93 -14.75
CA LEU A 94 -39.73 -17.87 -14.35
C LEU A 94 -41.13 -18.44 -14.04
N GLN A 95 -41.62 -19.38 -14.85
CA GLN A 95 -42.89 -20.08 -14.62
C GLN A 95 -42.89 -20.96 -13.35
N ARG A 96 -41.71 -21.35 -12.86
CA ARG A 96 -41.54 -22.06 -11.58
C ARG A 96 -41.31 -21.13 -10.39
N GLY A 97 -41.32 -19.81 -10.62
CA GLY A 97 -41.03 -18.81 -9.59
C GLY A 97 -39.55 -18.71 -9.24
N ILE A 98 -38.63 -19.09 -10.14
CA ILE A 98 -37.19 -18.92 -9.93
C ILE A 98 -36.73 -17.72 -10.76
N VAL A 99 -36.14 -16.73 -10.09
CA VAL A 99 -35.61 -15.52 -10.73
C VAL A 99 -34.10 -15.49 -10.51
N VAL A 100 -33.33 -15.53 -11.60
CA VAL A 100 -31.87 -15.38 -11.56
C VAL A 100 -31.52 -13.99 -12.07
N LEU A 101 -30.81 -13.24 -11.23
CA LEU A 101 -30.44 -11.85 -11.44
C LEU A 101 -28.93 -11.72 -11.53
N THR A 102 -28.49 -10.76 -12.34
CA THR A 102 -27.11 -10.31 -12.41
C THR A 102 -27.05 -8.89 -11.84
N VAL A 103 -26.28 -8.72 -10.77
CA VAL A 103 -26.17 -7.44 -10.07
C VAL A 103 -24.75 -6.92 -10.19
N THR A 104 -24.59 -5.67 -10.64
CA THR A 104 -23.28 -5.04 -10.85
C THR A 104 -23.15 -3.83 -9.91
N PRO A 105 -22.30 -3.89 -8.87
CA PRO A 105 -21.93 -2.69 -8.13
C PRO A 105 -21.19 -1.74 -9.08
N ALA A 106 -21.46 -0.44 -9.01
CA ALA A 106 -20.74 0.54 -9.82
C ALA A 106 -19.23 0.50 -9.53
N ALA A 107 -18.38 0.82 -10.53
CA ALA A 107 -16.92 0.78 -10.36
C ALA A 107 -16.38 1.84 -9.38
N ASP A 108 -17.21 2.80 -8.99
CA ASP A 108 -16.97 3.83 -8.00
C ASP A 108 -17.86 3.65 -6.75
N ALA A 109 -18.47 2.46 -6.56
CA ALA A 109 -19.20 2.17 -5.33
C ALA A 109 -18.26 2.27 -4.12
N PRO A 110 -18.73 2.83 -2.98
CA PRO A 110 -18.00 2.77 -1.72
C PRO A 110 -17.63 1.33 -1.32
N VAL A 111 -16.44 1.14 -0.79
CA VAL A 111 -16.05 -0.17 -0.23
C VAL A 111 -16.59 -0.33 1.19
N GLY A 112 -17.03 -1.54 1.53
CA GLY A 112 -17.58 -1.85 2.85
C GLY A 112 -18.65 -2.93 2.86
N ARG A 113 -19.30 -3.07 4.02
CA ARG A 113 -20.46 -3.96 4.21
C ARG A 113 -21.72 -3.29 3.65
N TYR A 114 -22.48 -4.06 2.88
CA TYR A 114 -23.77 -3.68 2.33
C TYR A 114 -24.86 -4.63 2.82
N LEU A 115 -26.02 -4.08 3.13
CA LEU A 115 -27.26 -4.82 3.31
C LEU A 115 -28.02 -4.84 1.99
N LEU A 116 -28.24 -6.04 1.44
CA LEU A 116 -29.01 -6.23 0.23
C LEU A 116 -30.47 -6.52 0.60
N SER A 117 -31.39 -5.86 -0.08
CA SER A 117 -32.82 -6.03 0.14
C SER A 117 -33.58 -5.96 -1.19
N ALA A 118 -34.72 -6.63 -1.23
CA ALA A 118 -35.66 -6.56 -2.34
C ALA A 118 -36.97 -5.96 -1.84
N SER A 119 -37.50 -4.97 -2.55
CA SER A 119 -38.84 -4.46 -2.34
C SER A 119 -39.74 -4.79 -3.53
N THR A 120 -40.92 -5.28 -3.18
CA THR A 120 -42.11 -5.27 -4.05
C THR A 120 -43.11 -4.28 -3.46
N GLU A 121 -44.14 -3.86 -4.21
CA GLU A 121 -45.07 -2.75 -3.90
C GLU A 121 -45.56 -2.62 -2.45
N ARG A 122 -45.51 -3.69 -1.63
CA ARG A 122 -46.01 -3.68 -0.25
C ARG A 122 -45.00 -4.10 0.83
N LYS A 123 -43.79 -4.54 0.49
CA LYS A 123 -42.84 -5.06 1.50
C LYS A 123 -41.37 -5.09 1.04
N LYS A 124 -40.48 -4.53 1.87
CA LYS A 124 -39.01 -4.71 1.80
C LYS A 124 -38.64 -6.00 2.52
N THR A 125 -37.85 -6.85 1.87
CA THR A 125 -37.35 -8.14 2.38
C THR A 125 -35.83 -8.12 2.34
N SER A 126 -35.18 -8.44 3.45
CA SER A 126 -33.71 -8.59 3.48
C SER A 126 -33.29 -9.83 2.70
N LEU A 127 -32.31 -9.68 1.81
CA LEU A 127 -31.74 -10.78 1.03
C LEU A 127 -30.46 -11.33 1.65
N GLY A 128 -29.77 -10.53 2.44
CA GLY A 128 -28.50 -10.89 3.05
C GLY A 128 -27.53 -9.71 3.06
N SER A 129 -26.30 -9.97 3.49
CA SER A 129 -25.21 -8.99 3.46
C SER A 129 -24.17 -9.39 2.43
N LEU A 130 -23.55 -8.39 1.80
CA LEU A 130 -22.35 -8.58 0.98
C LEU A 130 -21.25 -7.61 1.40
N VAL A 131 -20.01 -7.95 1.09
CA VAL A 131 -18.86 -7.03 1.21
C VAL A 131 -18.41 -6.63 -0.18
N VAL A 132 -18.25 -5.33 -0.40
CA VAL A 132 -17.76 -4.77 -1.65
C VAL A 132 -16.33 -4.24 -1.44
N LEU A 133 -15.39 -4.74 -2.25
CA LEU A 133 -13.98 -4.35 -2.25
C LEU A 133 -13.61 -3.61 -3.54
N TYR A 134 -12.42 -3.00 -3.56
CA TYR A 134 -11.82 -2.44 -4.77
C TYR A 134 -11.52 -3.54 -5.79
N ASN A 135 -11.53 -3.17 -7.09
CA ASN A 135 -11.39 -4.12 -8.19
C ASN A 135 -10.21 -3.81 -9.11
N PRO A 136 -9.03 -4.39 -8.86
CA PRO A 136 -7.89 -4.21 -9.75
C PRO A 136 -8.03 -4.98 -11.08
N TRP A 137 -9.08 -5.77 -11.28
CA TRP A 137 -9.44 -6.41 -12.55
C TRP A 137 -10.40 -5.60 -13.42
N CYS A 138 -11.09 -4.59 -12.87
CA CYS A 138 -12.03 -3.77 -13.61
C CYS A 138 -11.36 -2.51 -14.18
N SER A 139 -11.33 -2.34 -15.51
CA SER A 139 -10.67 -1.21 -16.18
C SER A 139 -11.28 0.16 -15.86
N ALA A 140 -12.54 0.19 -15.43
CA ALA A 140 -13.23 1.39 -14.98
C ALA A 140 -12.82 1.81 -13.55
N ASP A 141 -12.32 0.87 -12.74
CA ASP A 141 -11.87 1.16 -11.37
C ASP A 141 -10.55 1.96 -11.38
N TRP A 142 -10.39 2.85 -10.41
CA TRP A 142 -9.17 3.64 -10.24
C TRP A 142 -7.99 2.81 -9.75
N VAL A 143 -8.20 1.60 -9.24
CA VAL A 143 -7.12 0.68 -8.85
C VAL A 143 -6.78 -0.37 -9.92
N TYR A 144 -7.34 -0.23 -11.13
CA TYR A 144 -7.09 -1.17 -12.22
C TYR A 144 -5.60 -1.35 -12.51
N LEU A 145 -5.12 -2.59 -12.44
CA LEU A 145 -3.74 -2.95 -12.73
C LEU A 145 -3.71 -3.87 -13.95
N PRO A 146 -3.32 -3.38 -15.14
CA PRO A 146 -3.47 -4.13 -16.40
C PRO A 146 -2.72 -5.45 -16.44
N ASN A 147 -1.56 -5.54 -15.78
CA ASN A 147 -0.71 -6.72 -15.82
C ASN A 147 -1.23 -7.81 -14.87
N GLY A 148 -1.63 -8.96 -15.42
CA GLY A 148 -2.08 -10.13 -14.66
C GLY A 148 -1.10 -10.57 -13.58
N ASN A 149 0.19 -10.70 -13.91
CA ASN A 149 1.20 -11.16 -12.96
C ASN A 149 1.42 -10.17 -11.81
N GLU A 150 1.26 -8.87 -12.09
CA GLU A 150 1.38 -7.84 -11.05
C GLU A 150 0.15 -7.82 -10.14
N ARG A 151 -1.04 -8.18 -10.64
CA ARG A 151 -2.22 -8.39 -9.78
C ARG A 151 -2.03 -9.57 -8.84
N GLU A 152 -1.50 -10.69 -9.35
CA GLU A 152 -1.16 -11.83 -8.48
C GLU A 152 -0.17 -11.42 -7.41
N GLU A 153 0.92 -10.73 -7.75
CA GLU A 153 1.95 -10.33 -6.78
C GLU A 153 1.49 -9.25 -5.78
N TYR A 154 0.75 -8.25 -6.24
CA TYR A 154 0.45 -7.06 -5.44
C TYR A 154 -0.94 -7.08 -4.80
N VAL A 155 -1.73 -8.14 -5.02
CA VAL A 155 -3.06 -8.33 -4.39
C VAL A 155 -3.19 -9.72 -3.79
N MET A 156 -2.92 -10.77 -4.57
CA MET A 156 -3.21 -12.15 -4.16
C MET A 156 -2.07 -12.81 -3.36
N ASN A 157 -0.81 -12.45 -3.63
CA ASN A 157 0.32 -13.06 -2.97
C ASN A 157 0.32 -12.70 -1.48
N GLU A 158 0.15 -13.71 -0.65
CA GLU A 158 0.15 -13.57 0.81
C GLU A 158 1.54 -13.63 1.40
N GLN A 159 2.59 -13.86 0.62
CA GLN A 159 3.96 -13.88 1.10
C GLN A 159 4.74 -12.75 0.44
N GLY A 160 5.78 -12.28 1.12
CA GLY A 160 6.63 -11.25 0.57
C GLY A 160 7.81 -10.97 1.47
N VAL A 161 8.72 -10.13 1.00
CA VAL A 161 10.03 -9.93 1.60
C VAL A 161 10.22 -8.46 1.90
N ILE A 162 10.65 -8.16 3.12
CA ILE A 162 11.08 -6.81 3.52
C ILE A 162 12.58 -6.80 3.72
N PHE A 163 13.27 -5.94 2.97
CA PHE A 163 14.71 -5.77 3.04
C PHE A 163 15.09 -4.87 4.20
N ARG A 164 15.99 -5.31 5.09
CA ARG A 164 16.46 -4.55 6.28
C ARG A 164 17.99 -4.58 6.43
N GLY A 165 18.70 -4.65 5.31
CA GLY A 165 20.16 -4.80 5.28
C GLY A 165 20.59 -6.25 5.57
N ARG A 166 21.05 -6.55 6.79
CA ARG A 166 21.61 -7.88 7.14
C ARG A 166 20.57 -8.99 7.35
N SER A 167 19.28 -8.66 7.44
CA SER A 167 18.21 -9.66 7.61
C SER A 167 16.97 -9.30 6.80
N ASN A 168 16.33 -10.32 6.24
CA ASN A 168 15.03 -10.19 5.58
C ASN A 168 13.94 -10.75 6.50
N ALA A 169 12.74 -10.19 6.45
CA ALA A 169 11.56 -10.76 7.09
C ALA A 169 10.46 -11.01 6.05
N SER A 170 9.71 -12.09 6.26
CA SER A 170 8.45 -12.33 5.58
C SER A 170 7.32 -12.03 6.55
N LEU A 171 6.38 -11.18 6.15
CA LEU A 171 5.46 -10.54 7.10
C LEU A 171 4.02 -10.38 6.59
N PHE A 172 3.66 -10.99 5.45
CA PHE A 172 2.30 -10.93 4.95
C PHE A 172 1.59 -12.25 5.20
N VAL A 173 0.31 -12.12 5.53
CA VAL A 173 -0.79 -13.09 5.43
C VAL A 173 -2.02 -12.17 5.39
N GLN A 174 -2.93 -12.23 4.42
CA GLN A 174 -4.05 -11.27 4.35
C GLN A 174 -5.44 -11.90 4.27
N PHE A 175 -5.55 -13.19 3.98
CA PHE A 175 -6.82 -13.87 3.75
C PHE A 175 -7.22 -14.77 4.93
N GLU A 176 -6.93 -14.35 6.15
CA GLU A 176 -7.46 -14.98 7.37
C GLU A 176 -8.95 -14.62 7.57
N ASP A 177 -9.74 -15.54 8.14
CA ASP A 177 -11.21 -15.45 8.23
C ASP A 177 -11.74 -14.14 8.85
N ASP A 178 -11.02 -13.58 9.82
CA ASP A 178 -11.44 -12.39 10.58
C ASP A 178 -11.03 -11.06 9.94
N MET A 179 -10.25 -11.09 8.85
CA MET A 179 -9.70 -9.88 8.22
C MET A 179 -10.77 -8.96 7.63
N VAL A 180 -11.92 -9.52 7.20
CA VAL A 180 -13.08 -8.73 6.78
C VAL A 180 -13.54 -7.80 7.90
N ASP A 181 -13.72 -8.35 9.10
CA ASP A 181 -14.17 -7.56 10.24
C ASP A 181 -13.10 -6.60 10.71
N ILE A 182 -11.85 -7.03 10.75
CA ILE A 182 -10.74 -6.20 11.22
C ILE A 182 -10.52 -4.98 10.31
N CYS A 183 -10.40 -5.19 9.00
CA CYS A 183 -10.16 -4.11 8.04
C CYS A 183 -11.34 -3.13 7.97
N LEU A 184 -12.58 -3.62 8.00
CA LEU A 184 -13.74 -2.72 7.99
C LEU A 184 -13.92 -2.01 9.33
N LYS A 185 -13.61 -2.66 10.46
CA LYS A 185 -13.60 -2.01 11.77
C LYS A 185 -12.60 -0.87 11.84
N MET A 186 -11.42 -1.03 11.24
CA MET A 186 -10.42 0.05 11.12
C MET A 186 -10.99 1.28 10.43
N LEU A 187 -11.72 1.10 9.33
CA LEU A 187 -12.40 2.21 8.66
C LEU A 187 -13.52 2.81 9.53
N ASP A 188 -14.25 2.01 10.29
CA ASP A 188 -15.39 2.50 11.11
C ASP A 188 -14.98 3.20 12.42
N ILE A 189 -13.74 3.06 12.88
CA ILE A 189 -13.28 3.76 14.10
C ILE A 189 -12.30 4.91 13.81
N ASN A 190 -12.07 5.20 12.54
CA ASN A 190 -11.19 6.30 12.17
C ASN A 190 -11.79 7.66 12.59
N PRO A 191 -10.97 8.68 12.93
CA PRO A 191 -11.47 9.97 13.42
C PRO A 191 -12.50 10.66 12.50
N LYS A 192 -12.39 10.49 11.18
CA LYS A 192 -13.35 11.07 10.22
C LYS A 192 -14.69 10.36 10.29
N HIS A 193 -14.70 9.03 10.41
CA HIS A 193 -15.93 8.26 10.61
C HIS A 193 -16.61 8.62 11.94
N LEU A 194 -15.84 8.75 13.02
CA LEU A 194 -16.40 9.13 14.32
C LEU A 194 -17.01 10.53 14.32
N LYS A 195 -16.50 11.43 13.45
CA LYS A 195 -17.02 12.78 13.28
C LYS A 195 -18.26 12.82 12.39
N ASP A 196 -18.20 12.18 11.22
CA ASP A 196 -19.31 12.09 10.26
C ASP A 196 -19.28 10.73 9.55
N PRO A 197 -20.05 9.74 10.06
CA PRO A 197 -20.11 8.40 9.47
C PRO A 197 -20.60 8.39 8.02
N ALA A 198 -21.50 9.30 7.65
CA ALA A 198 -22.13 9.30 6.34
C ALA A 198 -21.17 9.84 5.27
N ASP A 199 -20.49 10.95 5.58
CA ASP A 199 -19.44 11.51 4.71
C ASP A 199 -18.27 10.54 4.55
N ASP A 200 -17.79 9.95 5.65
CA ASP A 200 -16.70 8.96 5.59
C ASP A 200 -17.07 7.75 4.73
N VAL A 201 -18.26 7.15 4.95
CA VAL A 201 -18.70 6.00 4.16
C VAL A 201 -18.86 6.37 2.69
N SER A 202 -19.40 7.54 2.36
CA SER A 202 -19.49 8.00 0.96
C SER A 202 -18.10 8.14 0.33
N ALA A 203 -17.14 8.73 1.05
CA ALA A 203 -15.77 8.94 0.60
C ALA A 203 -14.96 7.64 0.42
N ARG A 204 -15.41 6.51 0.97
CA ARG A 204 -14.79 5.18 0.75
C ARG A 204 -14.90 4.69 -0.71
N CYS A 205 -15.57 5.41 -1.60
CA CYS A 205 -15.47 5.18 -3.05
C CYS A 205 -14.08 5.52 -3.61
N ASN A 206 -13.31 6.36 -2.92
CA ASN A 206 -12.07 6.93 -3.43
C ASN A 206 -10.84 6.23 -2.80
N PRO A 207 -10.01 5.52 -3.60
CA PRO A 207 -8.83 4.86 -3.07
C PRO A 207 -7.81 5.84 -2.49
N ILE A 208 -7.75 7.09 -2.95
CA ILE A 208 -6.88 8.14 -2.39
C ILE A 208 -7.29 8.44 -0.95
N TYR A 209 -8.60 8.58 -0.71
CA TYR A 209 -9.15 8.83 0.62
C TYR A 209 -8.89 7.65 1.56
N VAL A 210 -9.24 6.44 1.13
CA VAL A 210 -9.07 5.22 1.93
C VAL A 210 -7.60 4.98 2.25
N SER A 211 -6.69 5.15 1.29
CA SER A 211 -5.25 5.01 1.50
C SER A 211 -4.73 5.93 2.60
N ARG A 212 -5.20 7.18 2.62
CA ARG A 212 -4.80 8.18 3.61
C ARG A 212 -5.40 7.89 4.99
N VAL A 213 -6.65 7.41 5.06
CA VAL A 213 -7.26 6.93 6.30
C VAL A 213 -6.49 5.75 6.87
N VAL A 214 -6.12 4.77 6.02
CA VAL A 214 -5.34 3.60 6.45
C VAL A 214 -3.95 4.03 6.91
N SER A 215 -3.23 4.89 6.17
CA SER A 215 -1.92 5.40 6.61
C SER A 215 -1.97 5.99 8.03
N ALA A 216 -3.01 6.78 8.35
CA ALA A 216 -3.22 7.31 9.69
C ALA A 216 -3.52 6.21 10.72
N MET A 217 -4.49 5.34 10.42
CA MET A 217 -4.99 4.32 11.35
C MET A 217 -3.98 3.21 11.66
N ILE A 218 -2.90 3.08 10.89
CA ILE A 218 -1.88 2.05 11.13
C ILE A 218 -1.00 2.43 12.34
N ASN A 219 -0.77 3.71 12.59
CA ASN A 219 -0.10 4.19 13.80
C ASN A 219 -1.12 4.71 14.83
N SER A 220 -0.78 4.68 16.11
CA SER A 220 -1.71 5.05 17.19
C SER A 220 -1.47 6.45 17.77
N ASN A 221 -0.81 7.35 17.04
CA ASN A 221 -0.33 8.61 17.62
C ASN A 221 -1.45 9.63 17.88
N ASP A 222 -2.50 9.63 17.06
CA ASP A 222 -3.59 10.60 17.13
C ASP A 222 -4.96 9.97 17.47
N ASP A 223 -5.06 8.65 17.39
CA ASP A 223 -6.33 7.92 17.45
C ASP A 223 -6.17 6.51 18.02
N ARG A 224 -7.15 5.64 17.78
CA ARG A 224 -7.16 4.23 18.20
C ARG A 224 -6.50 3.31 17.18
N GLY A 225 -5.49 3.80 16.48
CA GLY A 225 -4.77 3.08 15.44
C GLY A 225 -4.04 1.84 15.95
N VAL A 226 -3.51 1.07 14.99
CA VAL A 226 -3.12 -0.33 15.21
C VAL A 226 -1.88 -0.47 16.07
N LEU A 227 -0.81 0.26 15.74
CA LEU A 227 0.51 0.04 16.32
C LEU A 227 1.02 1.27 17.08
N GLN A 228 1.60 1.02 18.26
CA GLN A 228 2.39 2.01 18.96
C GLN A 228 3.87 1.86 18.59
N GLY A 229 4.49 2.94 18.11
CA GLY A 229 5.90 2.95 17.72
C GLY A 229 6.86 2.96 18.92
N CYS A 230 8.00 2.28 18.78
CA CYS A 230 9.09 2.35 19.79
C CYS A 230 10.47 2.14 19.15
N TRP A 231 11.39 3.09 19.37
CA TRP A 231 12.76 3.10 18.84
C TRP A 231 13.84 3.27 19.92
N ASP A 232 13.48 3.29 21.21
CA ASP A 232 14.41 3.54 22.31
C ASP A 232 15.22 2.30 22.75
N GLY A 233 14.90 1.12 22.20
CA GLY A 233 15.51 -0.17 22.53
C GLY A 233 14.92 -0.86 23.76
N ASN A 234 13.97 -0.25 24.47
CA ASN A 234 13.30 -0.80 25.63
C ASN A 234 11.85 -1.18 25.32
N TYR A 235 11.61 -2.47 25.09
CA TYR A 235 10.30 -3.00 24.68
C TYR A 235 9.47 -3.55 25.84
N VAL A 236 9.70 -3.08 27.08
CA VAL A 236 8.89 -3.48 28.24
C VAL A 236 7.40 -3.16 28.00
N GLY A 237 6.54 -4.13 28.30
CA GLY A 237 5.08 -4.03 28.11
C GLY A 237 4.59 -4.31 26.69
N GLY A 238 5.47 -4.75 25.78
CA GLY A 238 5.12 -5.13 24.42
C GLY A 238 6.07 -6.18 23.83
N LEU A 239 5.96 -6.41 22.53
CA LEU A 239 6.89 -7.28 21.79
C LEU A 239 7.98 -6.43 21.12
N ASN A 240 9.21 -6.96 21.08
CA ASN A 240 10.28 -6.39 20.28
C ASN A 240 9.86 -6.34 18.78
N PRO A 241 9.92 -5.19 18.11
CA PRO A 241 9.53 -5.04 16.70
C PRO A 241 10.18 -6.04 15.72
N THR A 242 11.36 -6.58 16.04
CA THR A 242 12.04 -7.59 15.20
C THR A 242 11.46 -9.00 15.32
N HIS A 243 10.67 -9.27 16.36
CA HIS A 243 10.09 -10.59 16.64
C HIS A 243 8.74 -10.82 15.94
N TRP A 244 8.14 -9.79 15.34
CA TRP A 244 6.93 -9.97 14.55
C TRP A 244 7.22 -10.84 13.32
N SER A 245 6.35 -11.82 13.09
CA SER A 245 6.40 -12.72 11.94
C SER A 245 5.11 -12.73 11.11
N SER A 246 4.06 -12.00 11.55
CA SER A 246 2.77 -11.95 10.87
C SER A 246 2.08 -10.61 11.13
N SER A 247 1.65 -9.94 10.06
CA SER A 247 0.82 -8.73 10.12
C SER A 247 -0.60 -9.02 10.57
N THR A 248 -1.20 -10.15 10.16
CA THR A 248 -2.51 -10.61 10.65
C THR A 248 -2.53 -10.75 12.16
N ASN A 249 -1.50 -11.34 12.77
CA ASN A 249 -1.46 -11.50 14.22
C ASN A 249 -1.49 -10.14 14.97
N ILE A 250 -0.86 -9.11 14.41
CA ILE A 250 -0.92 -7.74 14.95
C ILE A 250 -2.34 -7.20 14.85
N LEU A 251 -2.97 -7.30 13.68
CA LEU A 251 -4.32 -6.83 13.41
C LEU A 251 -5.37 -7.54 14.29
N GLN A 252 -5.24 -8.86 14.45
CA GLN A 252 -6.07 -9.67 15.33
C GLN A 252 -5.92 -9.25 16.79
N ARG A 253 -4.68 -9.05 17.28
CA ARG A 253 -4.45 -8.57 18.66
C ARG A 253 -5.08 -7.20 18.89
N TRP A 254 -4.95 -6.29 17.92
CA TRP A 254 -5.59 -4.98 18.00
C TRP A 254 -7.11 -5.11 18.08
N TYR A 255 -7.70 -5.90 17.20
CA TYR A 255 -9.15 -6.11 17.13
C TYR A 255 -9.72 -6.76 18.40
N LEU A 256 -9.11 -7.87 18.84
CA LEU A 256 -9.51 -8.61 20.04
C LEU A 256 -9.30 -7.80 21.32
N ASN A 257 -8.31 -6.91 21.35
CA ASN A 257 -8.08 -5.98 22.46
C ASN A 257 -8.95 -4.70 22.34
N ASN A 258 -10.17 -4.84 21.81
CA ASN A 258 -11.13 -3.76 21.64
C ASN A 258 -10.55 -2.53 20.92
N CYS A 259 -9.69 -2.73 19.92
CA CYS A 259 -9.00 -1.68 19.16
C CYS A 259 -8.07 -0.79 20.01
N HIS A 260 -7.36 -1.38 20.98
CA HIS A 260 -6.26 -0.70 21.68
C HIS A 260 -4.92 -0.96 20.96
N PRO A 261 -4.00 0.02 20.96
CA PRO A 261 -2.74 -0.10 20.23
C PRO A 261 -1.90 -1.30 20.64
N VAL A 262 -1.35 -1.99 19.65
CA VAL A 262 -0.42 -3.11 19.82
C VAL A 262 1.00 -2.59 19.97
N LYS A 263 1.69 -3.06 21.00
CA LYS A 263 3.05 -2.67 21.35
C LYS A 263 4.03 -3.77 20.91
N TYR A 264 5.09 -3.50 20.15
CA TYR A 264 5.49 -2.24 19.52
C TYR A 264 5.79 -2.43 18.02
N GLY A 265 5.76 -1.35 17.25
CA GLY A 265 6.14 -1.32 15.83
C GLY A 265 7.33 -0.43 15.54
N GLN A 266 7.99 -0.69 14.41
CA GLN A 266 8.94 0.20 13.72
C GLN A 266 8.56 0.25 12.24
N CYS A 267 9.22 1.09 11.42
CA CYS A 267 8.82 1.40 10.04
C CYS A 267 8.41 0.17 9.20
N TRP A 268 9.24 -0.89 9.20
CA TRP A 268 8.90 -2.12 8.45
C TRP A 268 7.67 -2.86 8.96
N VAL A 269 7.36 -2.76 10.26
CA VAL A 269 6.17 -3.37 10.87
C VAL A 269 4.94 -2.57 10.45
N PHE A 270 5.01 -1.23 10.50
CA PHE A 270 3.93 -0.37 10.02
C PHE A 270 3.65 -0.59 8.53
N ALA A 271 4.69 -0.59 7.69
CA ALA A 271 4.59 -0.86 6.27
C ALA A 271 4.02 -2.27 5.98
N ALA A 272 4.44 -3.28 6.76
CA ALA A 272 3.92 -4.64 6.61
C ALA A 272 2.41 -4.70 6.86
N VAL A 273 1.96 -4.15 7.98
CA VAL A 273 0.53 -4.13 8.36
C VAL A 273 -0.28 -3.31 7.36
N MET A 274 0.23 -2.15 6.94
CA MET A 274 -0.43 -1.33 5.93
C MET A 274 -0.59 -2.07 4.60
N CYS A 275 0.47 -2.73 4.12
CA CYS A 275 0.42 -3.51 2.88
C CYS A 275 -0.67 -4.60 2.95
N THR A 276 -0.74 -5.35 4.06
CA THR A 276 -1.78 -6.35 4.31
C THR A 276 -3.19 -5.75 4.22
N VAL A 277 -3.45 -4.63 4.89
CA VAL A 277 -4.77 -3.97 4.84
C VAL A 277 -5.11 -3.47 3.43
N MET A 278 -4.15 -2.87 2.73
CA MET A 278 -4.35 -2.35 1.38
C MET A 278 -4.65 -3.47 0.37
N ARG A 279 -3.88 -4.57 0.42
CA ARG A 279 -4.11 -5.78 -0.41
C ARG A 279 -5.47 -6.39 -0.13
N PHE A 280 -5.84 -6.53 1.15
CA PHE A 280 -7.13 -7.04 1.57
C PHE A 280 -8.28 -6.21 0.98
N LEU A 281 -8.20 -4.88 1.07
CA LEU A 281 -9.21 -3.97 0.52
C LEU A 281 -9.28 -4.00 -1.02
N GLY A 282 -8.32 -4.64 -1.69
CA GLY A 282 -8.25 -4.74 -3.15
C GLY A 282 -7.44 -3.64 -3.82
N ILE A 283 -6.64 -2.87 -3.07
CA ILE A 283 -5.74 -1.86 -3.61
C ILE A 283 -4.36 -2.51 -3.82
N PRO A 284 -3.85 -2.65 -5.06
CA PRO A 284 -2.56 -3.29 -5.29
C PRO A 284 -1.45 -2.53 -4.55
N CYS A 285 -0.69 -3.25 -3.73
CA CYS A 285 0.23 -2.64 -2.77
C CYS A 285 1.54 -3.42 -2.64
N ARG A 286 2.65 -2.70 -2.49
CA ARG A 286 3.99 -3.27 -2.29
C ARG A 286 4.75 -2.52 -1.21
N VAL A 287 5.62 -3.22 -0.50
CA VAL A 287 6.53 -2.62 0.48
C VAL A 287 7.82 -2.19 -0.21
N VAL A 288 8.34 -1.02 0.18
CA VAL A 288 9.57 -0.44 -0.37
C VAL A 288 10.51 -0.10 0.78
N THR A 289 11.79 -0.46 0.63
CA THR A 289 12.86 -0.07 1.54
C THR A 289 13.73 0.98 0.87
N ASN A 290 13.92 2.11 1.54
CA ASN A 290 14.93 3.11 1.22
C ASN A 290 16.11 2.99 2.18
N PHE A 291 17.33 2.95 1.67
CA PHE A 291 18.55 2.93 2.50
C PHE A 291 19.11 4.34 2.61
N GLU A 292 19.77 4.66 3.74
CA GLU A 292 20.26 6.02 4.01
C GLU A 292 19.13 7.06 3.90
N SER A 293 17.95 6.73 4.44
CA SER A 293 16.75 7.55 4.32
C SER A 293 16.84 8.78 5.20
N ALA A 294 16.76 9.95 4.58
CA ALA A 294 16.78 11.22 5.30
C ALA A 294 15.42 11.49 5.97
N HIS A 295 15.44 12.08 7.16
CA HIS A 295 14.26 12.68 7.79
C HIS A 295 14.57 14.16 8.00
N ASP A 296 14.18 14.96 7.01
CA ASP A 296 14.24 16.43 7.03
C ASP A 296 13.01 16.98 7.78
N THR A 297 13.25 17.62 8.92
CA THR A 297 12.20 18.14 9.80
C THR A 297 11.86 19.61 9.55
N ASP A 298 12.65 20.33 8.73
CA ASP A 298 12.48 21.77 8.49
C ASP A 298 12.23 22.14 7.01
N LYS A 299 12.19 21.14 6.13
CA LYS A 299 11.92 21.27 4.69
C LYS A 299 13.03 22.03 3.95
N SER A 300 14.25 21.96 4.47
CA SER A 300 15.43 22.57 3.84
C SER A 300 15.99 21.76 2.68
N LEU A 301 15.58 20.48 2.53
CA LEU A 301 16.22 19.46 1.70
C LEU A 301 17.68 19.21 2.10
N THR A 302 18.06 19.58 3.32
CA THR A 302 19.39 19.37 3.86
C THR A 302 19.30 18.68 5.21
N ILE A 303 20.23 17.77 5.48
CA ILE A 303 20.40 17.13 6.78
C ILE A 303 21.70 17.63 7.39
N ASP A 304 21.57 18.47 8.41
CA ASP A 304 22.71 19.12 9.04
C ASP A 304 23.28 18.30 10.21
N ASN A 305 24.51 17.80 10.06
CA ASN A 305 25.24 17.13 11.12
C ASN A 305 26.28 18.07 11.74
N PHE A 306 26.31 18.16 13.07
CA PHE A 306 27.25 19.04 13.78
C PHE A 306 28.27 18.20 14.56
N PHE A 307 29.55 18.28 14.18
CA PHE A 307 30.66 17.58 14.82
C PHE A 307 31.59 18.53 15.56
N GLY A 308 32.10 18.10 16.70
CA GLY A 308 33.21 18.77 17.39
C GLY A 308 34.55 18.38 16.77
N HIS A 309 35.64 19.03 17.19
CA HIS A 309 36.99 18.77 16.66
C HIS A 309 37.46 17.31 16.80
N SER A 310 36.90 16.54 17.73
CA SER A 310 37.20 15.11 17.92
C SER A 310 36.42 14.18 16.98
N GLY A 311 35.57 14.71 16.09
CA GLY A 311 34.66 13.93 15.24
C GLY A 311 33.42 13.41 15.96
N VAL A 312 33.23 13.75 17.24
CA VAL A 312 32.02 13.40 18.02
C VAL A 312 30.91 14.42 17.73
N VAL A 313 29.67 13.94 17.64
CA VAL A 313 28.48 14.81 17.45
C VAL A 313 28.41 15.85 18.57
N ALA A 314 28.55 17.12 18.21
CA ALA A 314 28.57 18.26 19.13
C ALA A 314 27.17 18.79 19.43
N LYS A 315 26.23 18.67 18.49
CA LYS A 315 24.83 19.07 18.66
C LYS A 315 23.94 18.04 17.97
N LYS A 316 22.93 17.54 18.68
CA LYS A 316 21.90 16.71 18.07
C LYS A 316 21.07 17.58 17.13
N SER A 317 21.06 17.23 15.84
CA SER A 317 20.05 17.75 14.92
C SER A 317 18.69 17.12 15.25
N ARG A 318 17.61 17.80 14.83
CA ARG A 318 16.29 17.17 14.77
C ARG A 318 16.18 16.26 13.55
N ASP A 319 16.97 16.57 12.52
CA ASP A 319 17.08 15.75 11.34
C ASP A 319 17.90 14.49 11.63
N SER A 320 17.62 13.43 10.90
CA SER A 320 18.33 12.18 11.04
C SER A 320 18.46 11.45 9.71
N VAL A 321 19.52 10.69 9.54
CA VAL A 321 19.64 9.71 8.45
C VAL A 321 19.45 8.32 9.05
N TRP A 322 18.41 7.64 8.61
CA TRP A 322 18.09 6.29 9.03
C TRP A 322 18.88 5.31 8.18
N ASN A 323 19.46 4.27 8.80
CA ASN A 323 20.16 3.21 8.07
C ASN A 323 19.30 2.64 6.94
N PHE A 324 18.01 2.46 7.24
CA PHE A 324 16.97 2.23 6.25
C PHE A 324 15.63 2.72 6.81
N HIS A 325 14.71 3.00 5.91
CA HIS A 325 13.32 3.29 6.19
C HIS A 325 12.43 2.48 5.25
N VAL A 326 11.20 2.18 5.68
CA VAL A 326 10.30 1.29 4.95
C VAL A 326 8.90 1.90 4.93
N TRP A 327 8.35 2.04 3.72
CA TRP A 327 6.98 2.50 3.47
C TRP A 327 6.26 1.55 2.50
N VAL A 328 5.05 1.91 2.06
CA VAL A 328 4.32 1.18 1.02
C VAL A 328 4.07 2.04 -0.21
N GLU A 329 3.93 1.40 -1.36
CA GLU A 329 3.41 2.02 -2.56
C GLU A 329 2.11 1.34 -2.96
N ALA A 330 1.08 2.15 -3.19
CA ALA A 330 -0.22 1.68 -3.66
C ALA A 330 -0.47 2.12 -5.11
N TRP A 331 -1.01 1.24 -5.94
CA TRP A 331 -1.33 1.53 -7.34
C TRP A 331 -2.75 2.11 -7.46
N MET A 332 -2.85 3.34 -7.96
CA MET A 332 -4.14 3.98 -8.21
C MET A 332 -4.04 5.14 -9.21
N LYS A 333 -5.19 5.56 -9.75
CA LYS A 333 -5.33 6.82 -10.49
C LYS A 333 -5.32 8.03 -9.57
N ARG A 334 -4.93 9.19 -10.10
CA ARG A 334 -4.87 10.49 -9.43
C ARG A 334 -5.70 11.56 -10.15
N PRO A 335 -7.03 11.39 -10.22
CA PRO A 335 -7.91 12.37 -10.87
C PRO A 335 -7.84 13.76 -10.26
N ASP A 336 -7.52 13.86 -8.97
CA ASP A 336 -7.29 15.11 -8.24
C ASP A 336 -6.09 15.92 -8.76
N LEU A 337 -5.16 15.26 -9.46
CA LEU A 337 -3.96 15.87 -10.04
C LEU A 337 -4.03 16.06 -11.56
N LEU A 338 -5.12 15.66 -12.23
CA LEU A 338 -5.24 15.70 -13.70
C LEU A 338 -4.90 17.06 -14.32
N LYS A 339 -5.27 18.16 -13.64
CA LYS A 339 -4.96 19.53 -14.08
C LYS A 339 -3.45 19.83 -14.19
N TYR A 340 -2.61 19.05 -13.52
CA TYR A 340 -1.15 19.20 -13.50
C TYR A 340 -0.43 18.15 -14.35
N GLY A 341 -1.18 17.23 -14.97
CA GLY A 341 -0.66 16.11 -15.74
C GLY A 341 -1.14 14.75 -15.23
N ASN A 342 -0.66 13.68 -15.87
CA ASN A 342 -0.96 12.31 -15.45
C ASN A 342 0.05 11.84 -14.39
N TYR A 343 -0.46 11.55 -13.18
CA TYR A 343 0.29 11.01 -12.03
C TYR A 343 -0.31 9.68 -11.53
N ASP A 344 -1.05 8.98 -12.38
CA ASP A 344 -1.52 7.63 -12.13
C ASP A 344 -0.34 6.67 -11.90
N GLY A 345 -0.61 5.58 -11.18
CA GLY A 345 0.36 4.51 -10.93
C GLY A 345 0.73 4.40 -9.45
N TRP A 346 2.00 4.14 -9.16
CA TRP A 346 2.49 3.96 -7.78
C TRP A 346 2.50 5.27 -6.99
N GLN A 347 1.87 5.22 -5.81
CA GLN A 347 1.78 6.31 -4.85
C GLN A 347 2.42 5.89 -3.53
N VAL A 348 3.41 6.64 -3.06
CA VAL A 348 4.02 6.45 -1.74
C VAL A 348 3.01 6.76 -0.65
N LEU A 349 2.90 5.86 0.30
CA LEU A 349 2.16 5.99 1.55
C LEU A 349 3.07 5.54 2.68
N ASP A 350 3.29 6.41 3.65
CA ASP A 350 4.09 6.07 4.82
C ASP A 350 3.21 6.06 6.07
N PRO A 351 2.99 4.88 6.68
CA PRO A 351 2.25 4.77 7.95
C PRO A 351 3.11 5.09 9.18
N THR A 352 4.42 5.31 9.02
CA THR A 352 5.33 5.63 10.12
C THR A 352 5.09 7.07 10.57
N PRO A 353 4.87 7.33 11.87
CA PRO A 353 4.53 8.67 12.35
C PRO A 353 5.77 9.57 12.46
N GLN A 354 6.29 10.04 11.32
CA GLN A 354 7.41 10.98 11.24
C GLN A 354 6.92 12.43 11.23
N GLU A 355 6.12 12.79 10.23
CA GLU A 355 5.60 14.16 10.05
C GLU A 355 4.07 14.22 10.14
N ARG A 356 3.54 15.34 10.62
CA ARG A 356 2.10 15.61 10.60
C ARG A 356 1.71 16.21 9.26
N SER A 357 0.73 15.59 8.59
CA SER A 357 0.10 16.13 7.40
C SER A 357 -1.35 16.53 7.70
N GLN A 358 -1.65 17.82 7.55
CA GLN A 358 -2.97 18.40 7.87
C GLN A 358 -3.43 18.11 9.31
N GLY A 359 -2.50 18.09 10.26
CA GLY A 359 -2.78 17.91 11.68
C GLY A 359 -2.80 16.46 12.16
N ALA A 360 -2.63 15.46 11.30
CA ALA A 360 -2.57 14.04 11.68
C ALA A 360 -1.27 13.38 11.19
N PHE A 361 -0.78 12.37 11.91
CA PHE A 361 0.33 11.51 11.52
C PHE A 361 -0.10 10.55 10.41
N CYS A 362 -0.05 11.07 9.18
CA CYS A 362 -0.30 10.33 7.96
C CYS A 362 0.56 10.93 6.84
N CYS A 363 0.95 10.10 5.88
CA CYS A 363 1.78 10.53 4.76
C CYS A 363 1.29 9.90 3.46
N GLY A 364 1.13 10.73 2.42
CA GLY A 364 0.69 10.34 1.09
C GLY A 364 -0.83 10.35 0.90
N PRO A 365 -1.32 9.88 -0.26
CA PRO A 365 -0.56 9.26 -1.35
C PRO A 365 0.25 10.28 -2.18
N ALA A 366 1.57 10.09 -2.26
CA ALA A 366 2.50 10.91 -3.02
C ALA A 366 2.89 10.20 -4.33
N PRO A 367 2.65 10.76 -5.53
CA PRO A 367 2.99 10.05 -6.76
C PRO A 367 4.50 9.86 -6.90
N VAL A 368 4.94 8.62 -7.10
CA VAL A 368 6.36 8.29 -7.36
C VAL A 368 6.86 9.06 -8.59
N SER A 369 6.00 9.20 -9.61
CA SER A 369 6.30 9.96 -10.83
C SER A 369 6.46 11.47 -10.58
N ALA A 370 5.81 12.03 -9.56
CA ALA A 370 5.98 13.43 -9.18
C ALA A 370 7.28 13.64 -8.38
N ILE A 371 7.60 12.72 -7.47
CA ILE A 371 8.88 12.70 -6.73
C ILE A 371 10.05 12.64 -7.72
N LEU A 372 10.00 11.73 -8.69
CA LEU A 372 11.03 11.59 -9.73
C LEU A 372 11.22 12.87 -10.56
N LYS A 373 10.14 13.61 -10.83
CA LYS A 373 10.18 14.87 -11.59
C LYS A 373 10.52 16.10 -10.73
N GLY A 374 10.63 15.95 -9.41
CA GLY A 374 10.80 17.07 -8.48
C GLY A 374 9.58 17.99 -8.39
N HIS A 375 8.38 17.50 -8.70
CA HIS A 375 7.14 18.28 -8.65
C HIS A 375 6.58 18.31 -7.22
N VAL A 376 7.30 18.98 -6.31
CA VAL A 376 7.04 18.97 -4.86
C VAL A 376 5.80 19.75 -4.42
N ASP A 377 5.29 20.68 -5.24
CA ASP A 377 4.13 21.50 -4.90
C ASP A 377 2.78 20.76 -5.00
N LEU A 378 2.79 19.51 -5.46
CA LEU A 378 1.57 18.71 -5.63
C LEU A 378 1.19 17.98 -4.34
N LYS A 379 -0.10 17.67 -4.21
CA LYS A 379 -0.60 16.83 -3.11
C LYS A 379 -0.26 15.35 -3.38
N TYR A 380 0.01 14.53 -2.37
CA TYR A 380 0.11 14.81 -0.94
C TYR A 380 1.55 14.58 -0.49
N ASP A 381 2.04 15.39 0.46
CA ASP A 381 3.27 15.13 1.22
C ASP A 381 4.56 14.94 0.39
N ILE A 382 4.54 15.32 -0.89
CA ILE A 382 5.66 15.15 -1.81
C ILE A 382 6.94 15.84 -1.33
N PRO A 383 6.92 17.05 -0.75
CA PRO A 383 8.16 17.67 -0.26
C PRO A 383 8.88 16.80 0.78
N PHE A 384 8.11 16.18 1.69
CA PHE A 384 8.66 15.29 2.70
C PHE A 384 9.25 14.04 2.05
N VAL A 385 8.46 13.31 1.26
CA VAL A 385 8.92 12.09 0.59
C VAL A 385 10.09 12.36 -0.38
N PHE A 386 10.12 13.52 -1.01
CA PHE A 386 11.22 13.94 -1.85
C PHE A 386 12.50 14.16 -1.03
N ALA A 387 12.41 14.78 0.15
CA ALA A 387 13.54 14.93 1.06
C ALA A 387 14.08 13.57 1.51
N GLU A 388 13.21 12.60 1.79
CA GLU A 388 13.63 11.24 2.23
C GLU A 388 14.60 10.55 1.26
N VAL A 389 14.51 10.87 -0.03
CA VAL A 389 15.30 10.24 -1.10
C VAL A 389 16.34 11.16 -1.75
N ASN A 390 16.24 12.49 -1.57
CA ASN A 390 17.08 13.47 -2.27
C ASN A 390 17.71 14.53 -1.35
N ALA A 391 17.55 14.46 -0.03
CA ALA A 391 18.17 15.46 0.85
C ALA A 391 19.71 15.39 0.79
N ASP A 392 20.34 16.55 0.74
CA ASP A 392 21.80 16.67 0.82
C ASP A 392 22.27 16.56 2.28
N ILE A 393 23.35 15.82 2.53
CA ILE A 393 23.94 15.72 3.87
C ILE A 393 25.03 16.78 4.02
N VAL A 394 24.84 17.71 4.96
CA VAL A 394 25.81 18.78 5.23
C VAL A 394 26.47 18.55 6.59
N ASN A 395 27.79 18.39 6.57
CA ASN A 395 28.57 18.16 7.79
C ASN A 395 29.28 19.44 8.24
N TRP A 396 28.90 19.94 9.41
CA TRP A 396 29.44 21.14 10.03
C TRP A 396 30.44 20.79 11.12
N MET A 397 31.63 21.41 11.08
CA MET A 397 32.56 21.40 12.21
C MET A 397 32.32 22.61 13.10
N VAL A 398 31.99 22.37 14.37
CA VAL A 398 31.75 23.41 15.36
C VAL A 398 33.06 23.69 16.12
N SER A 399 33.57 24.92 15.99
CA SER A 399 34.77 25.37 16.70
C SER A 399 34.42 26.35 17.82
N THR A 400 34.74 26.00 19.06
CA THR A 400 34.66 26.92 20.21
C THR A 400 35.94 27.76 20.31
N LYS A 401 36.12 28.74 19.41
CA LYS A 401 37.13 29.78 19.65
C LYS A 401 36.59 30.74 20.71
N ALA A 402 36.95 30.51 21.97
CA ALA A 402 36.80 31.48 23.05
C ALA A 402 37.65 32.72 22.71
N SER A 403 37.00 33.83 22.34
CA SER A 403 37.69 35.12 22.34
C SER A 403 37.61 35.68 23.76
N TYR A 404 38.73 35.61 24.48
CA TYR A 404 38.94 36.42 25.67
C TYR A 404 38.94 37.89 25.23
N LEU A 405 37.80 38.57 25.33
CA LEU A 405 37.63 40.01 25.60
C LEU A 405 36.12 40.29 25.60
N GLY A 406 35.61 40.65 26.77
CA GLY A 406 34.19 40.56 27.11
C GLY A 406 33.23 41.25 26.14
N LYS A 407 32.27 40.46 25.63
CA LYS A 407 30.87 40.79 25.36
C LYS A 407 30.21 39.54 24.74
N LYS A 408 28.92 39.34 25.09
CA LYS A 408 27.94 38.32 24.63
C LYS A 408 28.45 37.26 23.65
N GLU A 409 28.31 36.00 24.06
CA GLU A 409 28.64 34.80 23.30
C GLU A 409 27.92 34.75 21.94
N ASP A 410 28.63 35.06 20.86
CA ASP A 410 28.26 34.67 19.50
C ASP A 410 28.99 33.35 19.18
N ILE A 411 28.22 32.25 19.06
CA ILE A 411 28.75 30.98 18.55
C ILE A 411 29.10 31.20 17.07
N LYS A 412 30.40 31.28 16.76
CA LYS A 412 30.87 31.39 15.38
C LYS A 412 30.87 30.01 14.73
N ILE A 413 29.79 29.68 14.03
CA ILE A 413 29.72 28.49 13.17
C ILE A 413 30.58 28.77 11.94
N SER A 414 31.81 28.25 11.91
CA SER A 414 32.65 28.28 10.71
C SER A 414 32.57 26.93 10.01
N GLY A 415 31.68 26.82 9.04
CA GLY A 415 31.62 25.65 8.16
C GLY A 415 32.58 25.80 6.98
N THR A 416 33.48 24.86 6.79
CA THR A 416 33.82 24.44 5.43
C THR A 416 32.68 23.56 4.97
N ALA A 417 31.80 24.08 4.10
CA ALA A 417 30.84 23.25 3.39
C ALA A 417 31.62 22.30 2.48
N SER A 418 31.98 21.14 3.00
CA SER A 418 32.23 20.00 2.14
C SER A 418 30.84 19.47 1.82
N ALA A 419 30.15 20.13 0.88
CA ALA A 419 29.02 19.53 0.21
C ALA A 419 29.59 18.33 -0.55
N PHE A 420 29.70 17.20 0.13
CA PHE A 420 29.59 15.95 -0.58
C PHE A 420 28.13 15.92 -0.96
N THR A 421 27.79 16.40 -2.16
CA THR A 421 26.84 15.65 -2.97
C THR A 421 27.45 14.25 -3.03
N GLN A 422 27.13 13.43 -2.04
CA GLN A 422 27.13 12.01 -2.27
C GLN A 422 26.18 11.91 -3.44
N PHE A 423 26.74 11.67 -4.63
CA PHE A 423 25.94 11.42 -5.80
C PHE A 423 25.09 10.21 -5.40
N SER A 424 23.91 10.46 -4.87
CA SER A 424 22.74 9.63 -5.11
C SER A 424 22.66 9.67 -6.62
N PHE A 425 23.36 8.72 -7.24
CA PHE A 425 23.33 8.58 -8.67
C PHE A 425 21.84 8.62 -9.04
N PRO A 426 21.43 9.34 -10.10
CA PRO A 426 20.03 9.38 -10.53
C PRO A 426 19.53 8.01 -11.04
N PHE A 427 20.25 6.92 -10.75
CA PHE A 427 19.66 5.60 -10.65
C PHE A 427 18.66 5.64 -9.50
N ILE A 428 17.41 5.78 -9.89
CA ILE A 428 16.25 5.17 -9.23
C ILE A 428 16.65 3.74 -8.81
N ASN A 429 17.32 3.58 -7.68
CA ASN A 429 17.58 2.30 -7.05
C ASN A 429 16.37 1.96 -6.19
N PHE A 430 15.20 1.87 -6.84
CA PHE A 430 14.21 0.96 -6.33
C PHE A 430 14.82 -0.43 -6.44
N ILE A 431 15.10 -1.10 -5.33
CA ILE A 431 15.20 -2.55 -5.35
C ILE A 431 13.78 -3.09 -5.57
N ILE A 432 13.26 -2.94 -6.79
CA ILE A 432 12.13 -3.70 -7.31
C ILE A 432 12.73 -5.02 -7.77
N PHE A 433 12.76 -6.02 -6.87
CA PHE A 433 12.83 -7.39 -7.36
C PHE A 433 11.45 -7.75 -7.91
N LYS A 434 11.33 -7.72 -9.24
CA LYS A 434 10.36 -8.55 -9.96
C LYS A 434 10.72 -10.00 -9.67
N CYS A 435 10.00 -10.64 -8.75
CA CYS A 435 10.08 -12.07 -8.59
C CYS A 435 9.26 -12.74 -9.71
N SER A 436 9.91 -13.10 -10.82
CA SER A 436 9.53 -14.29 -11.59
C SER A 436 10.65 -14.70 -12.54
N TYR A 437 10.94 -16.00 -12.52
CA TYR A 437 11.85 -16.71 -13.42
C TYR A 437 11.52 -16.43 -14.90
N ALA A 438 12.41 -15.79 -15.66
CA ALA A 438 12.62 -16.09 -17.08
C ALA A 438 13.86 -15.34 -17.61
N LYS A 439 14.65 -16.08 -18.38
CA LYS A 439 15.85 -15.64 -19.09
C LYS A 439 15.51 -14.56 -20.12
N ASN A 440 16.49 -13.67 -20.33
CA ASN A 440 16.84 -13.01 -21.57
C ASN A 440 16.21 -11.63 -21.95
N TRP A 441 17.07 -10.61 -21.79
CA TRP A 441 17.45 -9.53 -22.75
C TRP A 441 16.76 -8.14 -22.74
N MET A 442 17.68 -7.16 -22.86
CA MET A 442 17.62 -5.77 -23.39
C MET A 442 16.99 -4.65 -22.55
N ALA A 443 17.86 -3.99 -21.78
CA ALA A 443 17.71 -2.60 -21.36
C ALA A 443 17.92 -1.68 -22.57
N TRP A 444 16.91 -0.87 -22.90
CA TRP A 444 17.08 0.31 -23.74
C TRP A 444 17.36 1.51 -22.84
N ASN A 445 18.62 1.94 -22.80
CA ASN A 445 19.04 3.23 -22.28
C ASN A 445 18.76 4.30 -23.34
N LEU A 446 17.85 5.24 -23.07
CA LEU A 446 17.77 6.50 -23.82
C LEU A 446 18.40 7.60 -22.96
N ILE A 447 19.69 7.83 -23.21
CA ILE A 447 20.46 8.96 -22.66
C ILE A 447 20.25 10.15 -23.60
N VAL A 448 19.60 11.20 -23.11
CA VAL A 448 19.61 12.53 -23.75
C VAL A 448 20.41 13.44 -22.84
N PHE A 449 21.60 13.84 -23.27
CA PHE A 449 22.36 14.90 -22.62
C PHE A 449 21.85 16.27 -23.11
N PRO A 450 21.60 17.25 -22.22
CA PRO A 450 21.54 18.63 -22.63
C PRO A 450 22.95 19.12 -22.96
N GLY A 451 23.10 19.70 -24.14
CA GLY A 451 24.35 20.30 -24.59
C GLY A 451 24.70 21.57 -23.82
N ASN A 452 26.02 21.72 -23.60
CA ASN A 452 26.84 22.93 -23.67
C ASN A 452 27.84 22.98 -22.51
N SER A 453 29.07 22.56 -22.80
CA SER A 453 30.25 23.42 -22.62
C SER A 453 31.45 22.79 -23.30
N LYS A 454 32.13 23.61 -24.08
CA LYS A 454 33.35 23.31 -24.85
C LYS A 454 34.45 22.75 -23.93
N ILE A 455 35.18 21.73 -24.38
CA ILE A 455 36.64 21.56 -24.23
C ILE A 455 37.13 20.57 -25.30
N SER A 456 38.31 20.88 -25.86
CA SER A 456 38.89 20.38 -27.10
C SER A 456 39.30 18.90 -27.10
N LEU A 457 39.06 18.25 -28.23
CA LEU A 457 39.77 17.05 -28.70
C LEU A 457 41.28 17.33 -28.83
N ASN A 458 42.10 16.49 -28.20
CA ASN A 458 43.35 16.01 -28.81
C ASN A 458 43.90 14.78 -28.05
N SER A 459 44.49 13.88 -28.84
CA SER A 459 45.28 12.69 -28.46
C SER A 459 44.55 11.49 -27.82
N LEU A 460 44.08 10.58 -28.70
CA LEU A 460 44.13 9.14 -28.44
C LEU A 460 45.59 8.70 -28.30
N SER A 461 45.91 7.99 -27.22
CA SER A 461 47.01 7.03 -27.20
C SER A 461 46.62 5.83 -26.36
N VAL A 462 46.58 4.69 -27.05
CA VAL A 462 46.35 3.33 -26.55
C VAL A 462 47.46 2.93 -25.59
N LEU A 463 47.12 2.38 -24.43
CA LEU A 463 47.99 1.41 -23.74
C LEU A 463 47.14 0.41 -22.96
N TRP A 464 47.19 -0.84 -23.40
CA TRP A 464 46.77 -2.03 -22.65
C TRP A 464 47.81 -2.34 -21.56
N ALA A 465 47.37 -2.60 -20.32
CA ALA A 465 48.14 -3.38 -19.37
C ALA A 465 47.19 -4.22 -18.49
N ARG A 466 47.31 -5.54 -18.63
CA ARG A 466 46.74 -6.58 -17.78
C ARG A 466 47.35 -6.51 -16.38
N THR A 467 46.53 -6.60 -15.34
CA THR A 467 46.98 -7.10 -14.02
C THR A 467 45.95 -8.07 -13.45
N SER A 468 46.37 -9.34 -13.34
CA SER A 468 45.70 -10.42 -12.62
C SER A 468 45.91 -10.29 -11.09
N PRO A 469 45.07 -10.91 -10.26
CA PRO A 469 45.01 -10.69 -8.81
C PRO A 469 46.08 -11.47 -8.00
N PRO A 470 46.31 -11.12 -6.71
CA PRO A 470 47.37 -11.72 -5.90
C PRO A 470 47.01 -13.11 -5.37
N ARG A 471 48.00 -14.01 -5.39
CA ARG A 471 47.98 -15.34 -4.74
C ARG A 471 48.37 -15.22 -3.26
N LEU A 472 47.58 -15.84 -2.39
CA LEU A 472 47.93 -16.13 -0.99
C LEU A 472 48.80 -17.40 -0.91
N TRP A 473 49.75 -17.37 0.03
CA TRP A 473 50.76 -18.40 0.28
C TRP A 473 50.19 -19.72 0.84
N ALA A 474 50.83 -20.81 0.42
CA ALA A 474 50.66 -22.16 0.96
C ALA A 474 51.68 -22.42 2.08
N GLN A 475 51.26 -23.15 3.11
CA GLN A 475 52.15 -23.99 3.93
C GLN A 475 51.83 -25.46 3.64
N ALA A 476 52.91 -26.23 3.45
CA ALA A 476 52.90 -27.61 2.99
C ALA A 476 52.88 -28.62 4.16
N GLY A 477 52.39 -29.82 3.88
CA GLY A 477 52.74 -31.03 4.65
C GLY A 477 51.80 -32.21 4.42
N GLY A 478 52.30 -33.27 3.73
CA GLY A 478 51.80 -34.65 3.89
C GLY A 478 51.23 -35.33 2.64
N TRP A 479 51.99 -36.30 2.11
CA TRP A 479 51.65 -37.26 1.03
C TRP A 479 50.60 -38.30 1.50
N ILE A 480 49.79 -38.99 0.66
CA ILE A 480 50.10 -40.24 -0.08
C ILE A 480 48.91 -40.63 -1.01
N SER A 481 49.22 -40.93 -2.28
CA SER A 481 48.68 -41.87 -3.32
C SER A 481 47.19 -42.27 -3.56
N PRO A 482 46.85 -42.76 -4.79
CA PRO A 482 45.52 -42.69 -5.43
C PRO A 482 44.86 -44.04 -5.81
N THR A 483 43.58 -44.01 -6.21
CA THR A 483 42.91 -44.99 -7.09
C THR A 483 41.77 -44.27 -7.86
N ALA A 484 41.84 -44.15 -9.20
CA ALA A 484 41.13 -44.97 -10.21
C ALA A 484 39.59 -45.03 -9.97
N THR A 485 38.64 -44.73 -10.88
CA THR A 485 38.56 -45.01 -12.33
C THR A 485 37.22 -44.48 -12.90
N LYS A 486 37.20 -44.24 -14.23
CA LYS A 486 36.10 -44.44 -15.22
C LYS A 486 34.97 -43.40 -15.41
N THR A 487 35.19 -42.57 -16.44
CA THR A 487 34.34 -42.36 -17.64
C THR A 487 32.94 -43.01 -17.73
N LYS A 488 31.92 -42.24 -18.13
CA LYS A 488 31.30 -42.30 -19.49
C LYS A 488 30.26 -41.18 -19.74
N ARG A 489 30.42 -40.50 -20.89
CA ARG A 489 29.37 -39.77 -21.66
C ARG A 489 28.44 -40.77 -22.36
N VAL A 490 27.20 -40.35 -22.66
CA VAL A 490 26.43 -40.43 -23.95
C VAL A 490 25.05 -39.81 -23.65
N ARG A 491 24.64 -38.66 -24.23
CA ARG A 491 24.11 -38.33 -25.58
C ARG A 491 22.65 -38.79 -25.86
N SER A 492 21.83 -37.76 -26.11
CA SER A 492 20.54 -37.61 -26.80
C SER A 492 20.02 -38.69 -27.76
N VAL A 493 18.71 -38.92 -27.72
CA VAL A 493 17.72 -39.23 -28.79
C VAL A 493 16.33 -38.92 -28.14
N CYS A 494 15.29 -38.29 -28.70
CA CYS A 494 14.89 -37.76 -30.00
C CYS A 494 14.11 -36.45 -29.77
#